data_AF-A1BQI8-F1
#
_entry.id   AF-A1BQI8-F1
#
_cell.length_a   1.000
_cell.length_b   1.000
_cell.length_c   1.000
_cell.angle_alpha   90.00
_cell.angle_beta   90.00
_cell.angle_gamma   90.00
#
_symmetry.space_group_name_H-M   'P 1'
#
loop_
_entity.id
_entity.type
_entity.pdbx_description
1 polymer ?
#
loop_
_entity_poly.entity_id
_entity_poly.type
_entity_poly.pdbx_seq_one_letter_code
_entity_poly.pdbx_strand_id
1 'polypeptide(L)'
;DRVLRHRDAIISHLNWVCIFLGFHSFGLYIHNDTMSALGRPQDMFSDTAIQLQPVFAQWIQNTHALAPRITAPGATTGTSLTWGGGDLVAVGGKVALLPIPLGTADFLVHHIHAFTIHVTVLILLKGVLFSRSSRLIPDKANLGFRFPCDGPGRGGTCQVSAWDHVFL
;
A
#
# COMPACT_ATOMS: atom_id res chain seq x y z
N ASP A 1 0.24 -21.39 17.57
CA ASP A 1 1.40 -22.28 17.37
C ASP A 1 1.88 -22.33 15.92
N ARG A 2 1.06 -22.79 14.95
CA ARG A 2 1.48 -22.95 13.55
C ARG A 2 2.17 -21.70 12.96
N VAL A 3 1.53 -20.52 13.04
CA VAL A 3 2.06 -19.24 12.53
C VAL A 3 3.45 -18.91 13.10
N LEU A 4 3.65 -19.08 14.41
CA LEU A 4 4.92 -18.78 15.07
C LEU A 4 6.06 -19.69 14.60
N ARG A 5 5.75 -20.96 14.25
CA ARG A 5 6.75 -21.92 13.76
C ARG A 5 7.31 -21.57 12.37
N HIS A 6 6.60 -20.77 11.58
CA HIS A 6 7.05 -20.30 10.26
C HIS A 6 7.13 -18.78 10.15
N ARG A 7 7.25 -18.07 11.29
CA ARG A 7 7.34 -16.61 11.34
C ARG A 7 8.47 -16.03 10.49
N ASP A 8 9.60 -16.73 10.39
CA ASP A 8 10.74 -16.30 9.58
C ASP A 8 10.35 -16.24 8.09
N ALA A 9 9.59 -17.24 7.60
CA ALA A 9 9.12 -17.27 6.22
C ALA A 9 8.11 -16.15 5.93
N ILE A 10 7.20 -15.88 6.86
CA ILE A 10 6.22 -14.77 6.71
C ILE A 10 6.96 -13.44 6.57
N ILE A 11 7.87 -13.15 7.50
CA ILE A 11 8.59 -11.87 7.51
C ILE A 11 9.55 -11.77 6.32
N SER A 12 10.20 -12.85 5.88
CA SER A 12 11.10 -12.80 4.71
C SER A 12 10.34 -12.54 3.40
N HIS A 13 9.18 -13.17 3.20
CA HIS A 13 8.35 -12.91 2.02
C HIS A 13 7.78 -11.50 2.05
N LEU A 14 7.30 -11.04 3.20
CA LEU A 14 6.77 -9.68 3.32
C LEU A 14 7.87 -8.62 3.14
N ASN A 15 9.10 -8.89 3.60
CA ASN A 15 10.25 -8.05 3.30
C ASN A 15 10.54 -7.99 1.79
N TRP A 16 10.54 -9.13 1.10
CA TRP A 16 10.69 -9.16 -0.36
C TRP A 16 9.59 -8.35 -1.06
N VAL A 17 8.32 -8.51 -0.66
CA VAL A 17 7.19 -7.73 -1.22
C VAL A 17 7.40 -6.23 -0.99
N CYS A 18 7.85 -5.80 0.19
CA CYS A 18 8.11 -4.39 0.47
C CYS A 18 9.23 -3.81 -0.42
N ILE A 19 10.31 -4.57 -0.62
CA ILE A 19 11.41 -4.17 -1.53
C ILE A 19 10.90 -4.09 -2.97
N PHE A 20 10.18 -5.11 -3.42
CA PHE A 20 9.57 -5.14 -4.76
C PHE A 20 8.66 -3.93 -4.98
N LEU A 21 7.72 -3.68 -4.06
CA LEU A 21 6.80 -2.55 -4.15
C LEU A 21 7.56 -1.22 -4.14
N GLY A 22 8.58 -1.04 -3.31
CA GLY A 22 9.38 0.19 -3.28
C GLY A 22 10.05 0.49 -4.64
N PHE A 23 10.68 -0.52 -5.26
CA PHE A 23 11.31 -0.37 -6.57
C PHE A 23 10.31 -0.12 -7.70
N HIS A 24 9.16 -0.81 -7.68
CA HIS A 24 8.17 -0.76 -8.76
C HIS A 24 7.04 0.25 -8.53
N SER A 25 7.15 1.11 -7.51
CA SER A 25 6.25 2.24 -7.28
C SER A 25 7.05 3.54 -7.19
N PHE A 26 7.74 3.76 -6.06
CA PHE A 26 8.55 4.96 -5.85
C PHE A 26 9.69 5.09 -6.86
N GLY A 27 10.31 3.97 -7.27
CA GLY A 27 11.31 3.98 -8.34
C GLY A 27 10.79 4.53 -9.67
N LEU A 28 9.50 4.40 -9.96
CA LEU A 28 8.90 4.96 -11.18
C LEU A 28 8.78 6.49 -11.12
N TYR A 29 8.59 7.07 -9.94
CA TYR A 29 8.64 8.52 -9.76
C TYR A 29 10.06 9.06 -10.00
N ILE A 30 11.10 8.40 -9.47
CA ILE A 30 12.50 8.77 -9.73
C ILE A 30 12.84 8.63 -11.22
N HIS A 31 12.36 7.56 -11.87
CA HIS A 31 12.49 7.39 -13.32
C HIS A 31 11.86 8.56 -14.07
N ASN A 32 10.63 8.93 -13.72
CA ASN A 32 9.91 10.04 -14.35
C ASN A 32 10.63 11.37 -14.16
N ASP A 33 11.11 11.67 -12.95
CA ASP A 33 11.89 12.89 -12.68
C ASP A 33 13.17 12.92 -13.53
N THR A 34 13.87 11.80 -13.63
CA THR A 34 15.08 11.67 -14.44
C THR A 34 14.79 11.85 -15.94
N MET A 35 13.77 11.19 -16.47
CA MET A 35 13.40 11.32 -17.89
C MET A 35 12.93 12.73 -18.23
N SER A 36 12.14 13.36 -17.34
CA SER A 36 11.72 14.75 -17.50
C SER A 36 12.92 15.69 -17.50
N ALA A 37 13.86 15.53 -16.56
CA ALA A 37 15.06 16.36 -16.48
C ALA A 37 16.00 16.18 -17.69
N LEU A 38 16.05 14.98 -18.27
CA LEU A 38 16.80 14.69 -19.50
C LEU A 38 16.08 15.17 -20.78
N GLY A 39 14.92 15.83 -20.66
CA GLY A 39 14.15 16.31 -21.82
C GLY A 39 13.53 15.17 -22.65
N ARG A 40 13.22 14.04 -22.02
CA ARG A 40 12.66 12.83 -22.65
C ARG A 40 11.23 12.52 -22.16
N PRO A 41 10.25 13.42 -22.34
CA PRO A 41 8.89 13.21 -21.84
C PRO A 41 8.17 12.00 -22.45
N GLN A 42 8.56 11.59 -23.67
CA GLN A 42 8.04 10.39 -24.34
C GLN A 42 8.44 9.08 -23.65
N ASP A 43 9.47 9.09 -22.81
CA ASP A 43 9.97 7.91 -22.08
C ASP A 43 9.46 7.85 -20.63
N MET A 44 8.56 8.76 -20.26
CA MET A 44 7.93 8.81 -18.93
C MET A 44 6.75 7.84 -18.83
N PHE A 45 6.49 7.37 -17.61
CA PHE A 45 5.24 6.72 -17.25
C PHE A 45 4.15 7.78 -17.02
N SER A 46 3.28 7.98 -18.01
CA SER A 46 2.20 8.97 -17.97
C SER A 46 1.08 8.61 -18.95
N ASP A 47 -0.06 9.29 -18.87
CA ASP A 47 -1.19 9.06 -19.78
C ASP A 47 -0.88 9.46 -21.24
N THR A 48 0.13 10.29 -21.48
CA THR A 48 0.50 10.77 -22.83
C THR A 48 1.71 10.05 -23.44
N ALA A 49 2.34 9.14 -22.69
CA ALA A 49 3.55 8.42 -23.09
C ALA A 49 3.41 6.92 -22.79
N ILE A 50 4.25 6.36 -21.91
CA ILE A 50 4.17 4.95 -21.51
C ILE A 50 3.07 4.82 -20.45
N GLN A 51 1.91 4.30 -20.85
CA GLN A 51 0.75 4.22 -19.97
C GLN A 51 0.82 3.01 -19.04
N LEU A 52 0.49 3.21 -17.76
CA LEU A 52 0.24 2.13 -16.80
C LEU A 52 -1.18 2.31 -16.25
N GLN A 53 -2.17 1.85 -17.01
CA GLN A 53 -3.58 2.06 -16.67
C GLN A 53 -4.06 1.10 -15.55
N PRO A 54 -4.85 1.58 -14.58
CA PRO A 54 -5.45 0.75 -13.54
C PRO A 54 -6.70 0.01 -14.06
N VAL A 55 -6.50 -0.86 -15.06
CA VAL A 55 -7.58 -1.53 -15.82
C VAL A 55 -8.56 -2.30 -14.93
N PHE A 56 -8.09 -2.90 -13.84
CA PHE A 56 -8.97 -3.61 -12.90
C PHE A 56 -9.89 -2.66 -12.14
N ALA A 57 -9.38 -1.49 -11.73
CA ALA A 57 -10.20 -0.49 -11.06
C ALA A 57 -11.23 0.10 -12.03
N GLN A 58 -10.81 0.46 -13.25
CA GLN A 58 -11.71 0.94 -14.31
C GLN A 58 -12.80 -0.09 -14.65
N TRP A 59 -12.46 -1.38 -14.70
CA TRP A 59 -13.44 -2.46 -14.89
C TRP A 59 -14.47 -2.53 -13.75
N ILE A 60 -14.03 -2.38 -12.49
CA ILE A 60 -14.93 -2.29 -11.33
C ILE A 60 -15.82 -1.03 -11.43
N GLN A 61 -15.26 0.14 -11.79
CA GLN A 61 -16.03 1.37 -11.99
C GLN A 61 -17.14 1.16 -13.02
N ASN A 62 -16.83 0.57 -14.17
CA ASN A 62 -17.80 0.28 -15.22
C ASN A 62 -18.88 -0.71 -14.77
N THR A 63 -18.49 -1.76 -14.06
CA THR A 63 -19.43 -2.75 -13.52
C THR A 63 -20.43 -2.09 -12.57
N HIS A 64 -19.98 -1.18 -11.71
CA HIS A 64 -20.84 -0.47 -10.77
C HIS A 64 -21.68 0.63 -11.43
N ALA A 65 -21.13 1.34 -12.42
CA ALA A 65 -21.85 2.37 -13.18
C ALA A 65 -23.02 1.76 -13.99
N LEU A 66 -22.81 0.58 -14.57
CA LEU A 66 -23.81 -0.13 -15.38
C LEU A 66 -24.73 -1.05 -14.56
N ALA A 67 -24.48 -1.22 -13.25
CA ALA A 67 -25.26 -2.12 -12.41
C ALA A 67 -26.78 -1.81 -12.35
N PRO A 68 -27.22 -0.55 -12.25
CA PRO A 68 -28.65 -0.22 -12.13
C PRO A 68 -29.44 -0.75 -13.33
N ARG A 69 -30.54 -1.45 -13.06
CA ARG A 69 -31.43 -2.08 -14.06
C ARG A 69 -30.80 -3.23 -14.87
N ILE A 70 -29.56 -3.63 -14.60
CA ILE A 70 -28.92 -4.80 -15.22
C ILE A 70 -28.66 -5.86 -14.15
N THR A 71 -27.61 -5.68 -13.34
CA THR A 71 -27.24 -6.61 -12.27
C THR A 71 -27.91 -6.25 -10.94
N ALA A 72 -28.45 -5.04 -10.82
CA ALA A 72 -29.27 -4.59 -9.71
C ALA A 72 -30.63 -4.06 -10.23
N PRO A 73 -31.63 -4.95 -10.49
CA PRO A 73 -32.88 -4.57 -11.16
C PRO A 73 -33.73 -3.55 -10.41
N GLY A 74 -33.71 -3.60 -9.07
CA GLY A 74 -34.47 -2.67 -8.22
C GLY A 74 -33.76 -1.35 -7.95
N ALA A 75 -32.49 -1.20 -8.37
CA ALA A 75 -31.73 0.03 -8.16
C ALA A 75 -31.94 1.00 -9.32
N THR A 76 -32.22 2.26 -8.99
CA THR A 76 -32.38 3.35 -9.96
C THR A 76 -31.08 4.13 -10.22
N THR A 77 -30.13 4.09 -9.29
CA THR A 77 -28.82 4.75 -9.36
C THR A 77 -27.69 3.79 -8.97
N GLY A 78 -26.46 4.10 -9.38
CA GLY A 78 -25.28 3.36 -8.94
C GLY A 78 -25.04 3.55 -7.43
N THR A 79 -24.12 2.74 -6.87
CA THR A 79 -23.78 2.81 -5.43
C THR A 79 -23.06 4.11 -5.05
N SER A 80 -22.46 4.79 -6.02
CA SER A 80 -21.88 6.13 -5.91
C SER A 80 -21.84 6.79 -7.29
N LEU A 81 -21.91 8.12 -7.37
CA LEU A 81 -21.75 8.85 -8.63
C LEU A 81 -20.28 8.92 -9.08
N THR A 82 -19.33 8.55 -8.20
CA THR A 82 -17.89 8.53 -8.53
C THR A 82 -17.51 7.48 -9.56
N TRP A 83 -18.33 6.42 -9.73
CA TRP A 83 -18.05 5.32 -10.66
C TRP A 83 -18.20 5.71 -12.14
N GLY A 84 -18.88 6.80 -12.45
CA GLY A 84 -19.27 7.15 -13.82
C GLY A 84 -20.73 6.80 -14.13
N GLY A 85 -21.20 7.24 -15.30
CA GLY A 85 -22.57 6.98 -15.78
C GLY A 85 -23.68 7.84 -15.17
N GLY A 86 -23.37 8.69 -14.20
CA GLY A 86 -24.28 9.70 -13.64
C GLY A 86 -23.84 11.13 -13.95
N ASP A 87 -24.78 12.07 -13.96
CA ASP A 87 -24.51 13.48 -14.20
C ASP A 87 -23.79 14.15 -13.02
N LEU A 88 -23.09 15.25 -13.30
CA LEU A 88 -22.50 16.12 -12.29
C LEU A 88 -23.60 16.65 -11.36
N VAL A 89 -23.42 16.42 -10.05
CA VAL A 89 -24.31 16.97 -9.04
C VAL A 89 -23.69 18.24 -8.49
N ALA A 90 -24.40 19.37 -8.61
CA ALA A 90 -23.97 20.65 -8.07
C ALA A 90 -24.97 21.18 -7.02
N VAL A 91 -24.45 21.74 -5.92
CA VAL A 91 -25.24 22.39 -4.86
C VAL A 91 -24.63 23.74 -4.57
N GLY A 92 -25.43 24.81 -4.65
CA GLY A 92 -24.96 26.17 -4.41
C GLY A 92 -23.84 26.63 -5.36
N GLY A 93 -23.89 26.20 -6.63
CA GLY A 93 -22.88 26.53 -7.65
C GLY A 93 -21.54 25.81 -7.47
N LYS A 94 -21.44 24.83 -6.57
CA LYS A 94 -20.24 24.01 -6.35
C LYS A 94 -20.54 22.56 -6.70
N VAL A 95 -19.54 21.85 -7.20
CA VAL A 95 -19.66 20.41 -7.46
C VAL A 95 -19.75 19.66 -6.14
N ALA A 96 -20.84 18.94 -5.95
CA ALA A 96 -21.04 18.05 -4.80
C ALA A 96 -20.37 16.69 -5.07
N LEU A 97 -20.63 16.09 -6.23
CA LEU A 97 -19.96 14.85 -6.68
C LEU A 97 -19.86 14.82 -8.20
N LEU A 98 -18.79 14.20 -8.71
CA LEU A 98 -18.58 13.91 -10.12
C LEU A 98 -17.88 12.55 -10.28
N PRO A 99 -17.93 11.93 -11.48
CA PRO A 99 -17.10 10.77 -11.79
C PRO A 99 -15.61 11.06 -11.55
N ILE A 100 -14.90 10.12 -10.94
CA ILE A 100 -13.46 10.24 -10.69
C ILE A 100 -12.75 9.31 -11.69
N PRO A 101 -12.21 9.83 -12.81
CA PRO A 101 -11.45 9.02 -13.75
C PRO A 101 -10.16 8.53 -13.07
N LEU A 102 -9.73 7.33 -13.45
CA LEU A 102 -8.50 6.72 -12.95
C LEU A 102 -7.52 6.55 -14.11
N GLY A 103 -6.37 7.21 -14.03
CA GLY A 103 -5.30 7.16 -15.03
C GLY A 103 -4.00 6.56 -14.48
N THR A 104 -2.90 6.81 -15.20
CA THR A 104 -1.56 6.35 -14.84
C THR A 104 -1.10 6.93 -13.50
N ALA A 105 -1.40 8.20 -13.24
CA ALA A 105 -1.06 8.84 -11.97
C ALA A 105 -1.75 8.14 -10.77
N ASP A 106 -3.01 7.74 -10.94
CA ASP A 106 -3.76 6.99 -9.93
C ASP A 106 -3.17 5.60 -9.71
N PHE A 107 -2.77 4.91 -10.77
CA PHE A 107 -2.09 3.62 -10.67
C PHE A 107 -0.81 3.73 -9.82
N LEU A 108 0.03 4.74 -10.08
CA LEU A 108 1.27 4.95 -9.35
C LEU A 108 1.02 5.23 -7.86
N VAL A 109 0.11 6.15 -7.52
CA VAL A 109 -0.15 6.51 -6.12
C VAL A 109 -0.80 5.37 -5.33
N HIS A 110 -1.65 4.55 -5.97
CA HIS A 110 -2.22 3.37 -5.30
C HIS A 110 -1.13 2.33 -4.97
N HIS A 111 -0.11 2.17 -5.80
CA HIS A 111 1.02 1.29 -5.48
C HIS A 111 1.92 1.88 -4.39
N ILE A 112 2.04 3.20 -4.28
CA ILE A 112 2.68 3.85 -3.12
C ILE A 112 1.88 3.58 -1.84
N HIS A 113 0.55 3.69 -1.86
CA HIS A 113 -0.28 3.32 -0.72
C HIS A 113 -0.11 1.84 -0.34
N ALA A 114 -0.08 0.94 -1.32
CA ALA A 114 0.20 -0.46 -1.08
C ALA A 114 1.58 -0.64 -0.43
N PHE A 115 2.62 -0.01 -0.95
CA PHE A 115 3.97 -0.04 -0.39
C PHE A 115 4.00 0.39 1.08
N THR A 116 3.47 1.57 1.40
CA THR A 116 3.53 2.12 2.77
C THR A 116 2.72 1.28 3.76
N ILE A 117 1.56 0.76 3.35
CA ILE A 117 0.76 -0.17 4.15
C ILE A 117 1.54 -1.46 4.41
N HIS A 118 2.14 -2.07 3.38
CA HIS A 118 2.88 -3.32 3.54
C HIS A 118 4.12 -3.16 4.44
N VAL A 119 4.83 -2.04 4.35
CA VAL A 119 5.96 -1.73 5.25
C VAL A 119 5.48 -1.56 6.70
N THR A 120 4.37 -0.85 6.90
CA THR A 120 3.77 -0.70 8.23
C THR A 120 3.37 -2.06 8.81
N VAL A 121 2.73 -2.91 8.00
CA VAL A 121 2.38 -4.29 8.38
C VAL A 121 3.64 -5.10 8.67
N LEU A 122 4.71 -4.97 7.88
CA LEU A 122 5.98 -5.67 8.11
C LEU A 122 6.56 -5.34 9.48
N ILE A 123 6.62 -4.05 9.84
CA ILE A 123 7.16 -3.58 11.11
C ILE A 123 6.33 -4.12 12.27
N LEU A 124 5.01 -3.88 12.25
CA LEU A 124 4.11 -4.28 13.33
C LEU A 124 4.03 -5.80 13.48
N LEU A 125 3.88 -6.54 12.37
CA LEU A 125 3.78 -7.99 12.40
C LEU A 125 5.08 -8.64 12.88
N LYS A 126 6.24 -8.11 12.47
CA LYS A 126 7.53 -8.56 13.01
C LYS A 126 7.62 -8.32 14.51
N GLY A 127 7.19 -7.15 15.00
CA GLY A 127 7.12 -6.85 16.43
C GLY A 127 6.29 -7.87 17.20
N VAL A 128 5.12 -8.22 16.69
CA VAL A 128 4.23 -9.22 17.27
C VAL A 128 4.85 -10.62 17.26
N LEU A 129 5.32 -11.10 16.11
CA LEU A 129 5.80 -12.48 15.93
C LEU A 129 7.14 -12.77 16.66
N PHE A 130 7.95 -11.75 16.90
CA PHE A 130 9.27 -11.85 17.55
C PHE A 130 9.31 -11.23 18.96
N SER A 131 8.15 -10.98 19.55
CA SER A 131 7.98 -10.42 20.90
C SER A 131 8.49 -11.36 21.99
N ARG A 132 8.17 -12.65 21.90
CA ARG A 132 8.51 -13.65 22.94
C ARG A 132 9.92 -14.22 22.82
N SER A 133 10.44 -14.32 21.61
CA SER A 133 11.79 -14.83 21.33
C SER A 133 12.22 -14.43 19.92
N SER A 134 13.52 -14.38 19.69
CA SER A 134 14.14 -14.34 18.36
C SER A 134 15.37 -15.25 18.33
N ARG A 135 15.99 -15.43 17.16
CA ARG A 135 17.28 -16.12 17.06
C ARG A 135 18.39 -15.41 17.83
N LEU A 136 18.29 -14.08 17.98
CA LEU A 136 19.27 -13.25 18.66
C LEU A 136 19.08 -13.23 20.19
N ILE A 137 17.82 -13.15 20.66
CA ILE A 137 17.45 -13.08 22.08
C ILE A 137 16.37 -14.16 22.31
N PRO A 138 16.77 -15.39 22.72
CA PRO A 138 15.85 -16.50 22.89
C PRO A 138 14.83 -16.30 24.01
N ASP A 139 15.21 -15.57 25.06
CA ASP A 139 14.47 -15.35 26.31
C ASP A 139 13.81 -13.96 26.38
N LYS A 140 13.56 -13.33 25.22
CA LYS A 140 13.00 -11.98 25.13
C LYS A 140 11.71 -11.77 25.93
N ALA A 141 10.88 -12.81 26.07
CA ALA A 141 9.67 -12.76 26.89
C ALA A 141 9.93 -12.33 28.34
N ASN A 142 11.11 -12.64 28.90
CA ASN A 142 11.48 -12.28 30.27
C ASN A 142 11.83 -10.79 30.42
N LEU A 143 12.24 -10.13 29.33
CA LEU A 143 12.51 -8.69 29.31
C LEU A 143 11.22 -7.86 29.26
N GLY A 144 10.09 -8.48 28.94
CA GLY A 144 8.77 -7.85 28.87
C GLY A 144 8.45 -7.20 27.53
N PHE A 145 7.34 -6.46 27.48
CA PHE A 145 6.86 -5.83 26.23
C PHE A 145 7.64 -4.56 25.86
N ARG A 146 8.02 -3.76 26.87
CA ARG A 146 8.65 -2.45 26.71
C ARG A 146 9.97 -2.40 27.48
N PHE A 147 11.07 -2.46 26.75
CA PHE A 147 12.44 -2.34 27.25
C PHE A 147 13.33 -1.80 26.12
N PRO A 148 14.40 -1.03 26.39
CA PRO A 148 15.15 -0.34 25.35
C PRO A 148 16.09 -1.26 24.53
N CYS A 149 16.74 -2.21 25.19
CA CYS A 149 17.71 -3.15 24.60
C CYS A 149 18.03 -4.32 25.55
N ASP A 150 18.82 -5.28 25.07
CA ASP A 150 19.51 -6.34 25.84
C ASP A 150 21.04 -6.11 25.84
N GLY A 151 21.44 -4.85 26.08
CA GLY A 151 22.85 -4.42 26.13
C GLY A 151 23.59 -4.32 24.78
N PRO A 152 24.88 -3.93 24.80
CA PRO A 152 25.70 -3.72 23.60
C PRO A 152 26.28 -5.03 23.02
N GLY A 153 26.09 -6.16 23.69
CA GLY A 153 26.55 -7.46 23.21
C GLY A 153 25.93 -7.87 21.88
N ARG A 154 26.45 -8.93 21.26
CA ARG A 154 25.94 -9.49 19.99
C ARG A 154 25.90 -8.49 18.81
N GLY A 155 26.75 -7.45 18.85
CA GLY A 155 26.79 -6.39 17.84
C GLY A 155 25.82 -5.23 18.09
N GLY A 156 25.07 -5.24 19.21
CA GLY A 156 24.07 -4.24 19.58
C GLY A 156 22.64 -4.79 19.46
N THR A 157 21.82 -4.54 20.48
CA THR A 157 20.43 -5.05 20.58
C THR A 157 19.39 -3.95 20.79
N CYS A 158 19.66 -2.75 20.27
CA CYS A 158 18.74 -1.63 20.35
C CYS A 158 17.42 -1.93 19.63
N GLN A 159 16.31 -1.40 20.14
CA GLN A 159 15.00 -1.43 19.49
C GLN A 159 14.46 -2.84 19.17
N VAL A 160 14.80 -3.82 20.00
CA VAL A 160 14.37 -5.21 19.83
C VAL A 160 13.04 -5.53 20.49
N SER A 161 12.50 -4.63 21.34
CA SER A 161 11.23 -4.85 22.03
C SER A 161 10.04 -4.70 21.07
N ALA A 162 8.90 -5.28 21.45
CA ALA A 162 7.68 -5.13 20.67
C ALA A 162 7.14 -3.69 20.74
N TRP A 163 7.39 -2.98 21.85
CA TRP A 163 7.07 -1.56 21.97
C TRP A 163 7.87 -0.72 20.96
N ASP A 164 9.15 -1.01 20.76
CA ASP A 164 9.95 -0.30 19.75
C ASP A 164 9.44 -0.52 18.33
N HIS A 165 8.84 -1.68 18.03
CA HIS A 165 8.20 -1.91 16.72
C HIS A 165 6.86 -1.17 16.57
N VAL A 166 6.23 -0.71 17.66
CA VAL A 166 5.07 0.20 17.59
C VAL A 166 5.54 1.65 17.41
N PHE A 167 6.73 1.97 17.91
CA PHE A 167 7.36 3.28 17.76
C PHE A 167 7.86 3.56 16.33
N LEU A 168 8.38 2.54 15.65
CA LEU A 168 8.82 2.60 14.25
C LEU A 168 7.63 2.71 13.28
#